data_AF-A0A444V435-F1
#
_entry.id   AF-A0A444V435-F1
#
_cell.length_a   1.000
_cell.length_b   1.000
_cell.length_c   1.000
_cell.angle_alpha   90.00
_cell.angle_beta   90.00
_cell.angle_gamma   90.00
#
_symmetry.space_group_name_H-M   'P 1'
#
loop_
_entity.id
_entity.type
_entity.pdbx_description
1 polymer ?
#
loop_
_entity_poly.entity_id
_entity_poly.type
_entity_poly.pdbx_seq_one_letter_code
_entity_poly.pdbx_strand_id
1 'polypeptide(L)'
;TGGPRRKMLDVKAWAEYIVEWAAKDPYGFLTTVILALTPLFIASAVLSWKLAKMIEIRDREQKKKQKRQENIAKAKRAKKD
;
A
#
# COMPACT_ATOMS: atom_id res chain seq x y z
N THR A 1 -2.70 11.55 47.15
CA THR A 1 -1.67 11.38 46.10
C THR A 1 -2.32 10.87 44.83
N GLY A 2 -2.73 11.76 43.93
CA GLY A 2 -3.40 11.39 42.67
C GLY A 2 -2.72 12.07 41.49
N GLY A 3 -1.64 11.46 40.99
CA GLY A 3 -0.90 11.98 39.84
C GLY A 3 -1.73 11.94 38.55
N PRO A 4 -1.38 12.74 37.53
CA PRO A 4 -2.12 12.80 36.28
C PRO A 4 -1.95 11.46 35.56
N ARG A 5 -2.96 10.59 35.66
CA ARG A 5 -3.03 9.36 34.87
C ARG A 5 -2.96 9.76 33.41
N ARG A 6 -1.82 9.47 32.78
CA ARG A 6 -1.62 9.54 31.34
C ARG A 6 -2.85 8.93 30.68
N LYS A 7 -3.47 9.69 29.77
CA LYS A 7 -4.50 9.22 28.85
C LYS A 7 -3.87 8.15 27.94
N MET A 8 -3.68 6.94 28.45
CA MET A 8 -3.60 5.78 27.56
C MET A 8 -5.01 5.70 26.96
N LEU A 9 -5.08 5.88 25.64
CA LEU A 9 -6.30 5.64 24.87
C LEU A 9 -6.88 4.30 25.35
N ASP A 10 -8.05 4.34 25.97
CA ASP A 10 -8.68 3.14 26.51
C ASP A 10 -9.24 2.31 25.35
N VAL A 11 -8.37 1.50 24.76
CA VAL A 11 -8.67 0.66 23.59
C VAL A 11 -9.80 -0.31 23.93
N LYS A 12 -9.94 -0.73 25.19
CA LYS A 12 -11.03 -1.61 25.63
C LYS A 12 -12.36 -0.87 25.59
N ALA A 13 -12.45 0.31 26.20
CA ALA A 13 -13.66 1.12 26.16
C ALA A 13 -14.05 1.51 24.72
N TRP A 14 -13.07 1.77 23.86
CA TRP A 14 -13.33 2.03 22.43
C TRP A 14 -13.84 0.79 21.70
N ALA A 15 -13.24 -0.38 21.92
CA ALA A 15 -13.68 -1.63 21.30
C ALA A 15 -15.09 -2.03 21.76
N GLU A 16 -15.39 -1.89 23.06
CA GLU A 16 -16.73 -2.13 23.60
C GLU A 16 -17.77 -1.21 22.96
N TYR A 17 -17.47 0.08 22.81
CA TYR A 17 -18.34 1.02 22.11
C TYR A 17 -18.61 0.61 20.66
N ILE A 18 -17.59 0.18 19.92
CA ILE A 18 -17.73 -0.26 18.53
C ILE A 18 -18.57 -1.55 18.44
N VAL A 19 -18.35 -2.50 19.35
CA VAL A 19 -19.11 -3.76 19.40
C VAL A 19 -20.57 -3.50 19.77
N GLU A 20 -20.82 -2.65 20.76
CA GLU A 20 -22.17 -2.27 21.16
C GLU A 20 -22.92 -1.56 20.01
N TRP A 21 -22.22 -0.70 19.26
CA TRP A 21 -22.80 -0.06 18.08
C TRP A 21 -23.14 -1.07 16.98
N ALA A 22 -22.21 -1.99 16.67
CA ALA A 22 -22.45 -3.06 15.70
C ALA A 22 -23.62 -3.97 16.09
N ALA A 23 -23.84 -4.18 17.39
CA ALA A 23 -24.97 -4.97 17.90
C ALA A 23 -26.32 -4.23 17.83
N LYS A 24 -26.32 -2.91 18.07
CA LYS A 24 -27.55 -2.09 18.06
C LYS A 24 -28.03 -1.75 16.65
N ASP A 25 -27.11 -1.42 15.75
CA ASP A 25 -27.41 -1.06 14.37
C ASP A 25 -26.36 -1.65 13.41
N PRO A 26 -26.52 -2.93 13.04
CA PRO A 26 -25.54 -3.61 12.19
C PRO A 26 -25.44 -2.99 10.79
N TYR A 27 -26.55 -2.51 10.23
CA TYR A 27 -26.55 -1.92 8.89
C TYR A 27 -25.96 -0.51 8.90
N GLY A 28 -26.24 0.33 9.90
CA GLY A 28 -25.59 1.62 10.07
C GLY A 28 -24.08 1.50 10.34
N PHE A 29 -23.68 0.50 11.14
CA PHE A 29 -22.26 0.18 11.34
C PHE A 29 -21.57 -0.24 10.04
N LEU A 30 -22.15 -1.19 9.31
CA LEU A 30 -21.54 -1.68 8.07
C LEU A 30 -21.47 -0.60 7.00
N THR A 31 -22.54 0.19 6.82
CA THR A 31 -22.56 1.26 5.80
C THR A 31 -21.52 2.34 6.07
N THR A 32 -21.37 2.77 7.32
CA THR A 32 -20.35 3.77 7.70
C THR A 32 -18.93 3.23 7.53
N VAL A 33 -18.66 1.98 7.93
CA VAL A 33 -17.38 1.31 7.72
C VAL A 33 -17.06 1.20 6.22
N ILE A 34 -18.03 0.75 5.41
CA ILE A 34 -17.86 0.61 3.96
C ILE A 34 -17.67 1.98 3.31
N LEU A 35 -18.43 3.00 3.69
CA LEU A 35 -18.30 4.37 3.15
C LEU A 35 -16.95 4.99 3.49
N ALA A 36 -16.36 4.68 4.64
CA ALA A 36 -15.03 5.15 5.01
C ALA A 36 -13.92 4.34 4.31
N LEU A 37 -14.05 3.01 4.25
CA LEU A 37 -13.04 2.13 3.69
C LEU A 37 -12.99 2.16 2.16
N THR A 38 -14.13 2.27 1.48
CA THR A 38 -14.21 2.26 0.01
C THR A 38 -13.35 3.36 -0.65
N PRO A 39 -13.44 4.65 -0.29
CA PRO A 39 -12.60 5.68 -0.88
C PRO A 39 -11.12 5.49 -0.52
N LEU A 40 -10.83 5.03 0.69
CA LEU A 40 -9.46 4.75 1.13
C LEU A 40 -8.85 3.59 0.30
N PHE A 41 -9.66 2.57 0.01
CA PHE A 41 -9.26 1.43 -0.81
C PHE A 41 -9.04 1.82 -2.26
N ILE A 42 -9.92 2.65 -2.83
CA ILE A 42 -9.75 3.20 -4.18
C ILE A 42 -8.46 4.02 -4.26
N ALA A 43 -8.19 4.89 -3.29
CA ALA A 43 -6.95 5.66 -3.24
C ALA A 43 -5.73 4.75 -3.19
N SER A 44 -5.76 3.71 -2.33
CA SER A 44 -4.70 2.71 -2.24
C SER A 44 -4.48 1.96 -3.56
N ALA A 45 -5.55 1.57 -4.24
CA ALA A 45 -5.48 0.89 -5.54
C ALA A 45 -4.88 1.80 -6.63
N VAL A 46 -5.29 3.08 -6.69
CA VAL A 46 -4.75 4.06 -7.63
C VAL A 46 -3.25 4.29 -7.38
N LEU A 47 -2.85 4.45 -6.11
CA LEU A 47 -1.43 4.59 -5.76
C LEU A 47 -0.63 3.33 -6.12
N SER A 48 -1.17 2.15 -5.80
CA SER A 48 -0.54 0.86 -6.13
C SER A 48 -0.37 0.69 -7.63
N TRP A 49 -1.37 1.09 -8.43
CA TRP A 49 -1.28 1.05 -9.88
C TRP A 49 -0.25 2.03 -10.44
N LYS A 50 -0.18 3.25 -9.88
CA LYS A 50 0.83 4.24 -10.25
C LYS A 50 2.24 3.76 -9.95
N LEU A 51 2.45 3.11 -8.81
CA LEU A 51 3.71 2.48 -8.45
C LEU A 51 4.05 1.31 -9.39
N ALA A 52 3.09 0.43 -9.66
CA ALA A 52 3.26 -0.69 -10.58
C ALA A 52 3.68 -0.22 -11.99
N LYS A 53 3.06 0.85 -12.51
CA LYS A 53 3.45 1.44 -13.80
C LYS A 53 4.88 1.99 -13.78
N MET A 54 5.31 2.64 -12.69
CA MET A 54 6.69 3.11 -12.59
C MET A 54 7.70 1.96 -12.57
N ILE A 55 7.37 0.85 -11.91
CA ILE A 55 8.20 -0.36 -11.89
C ILE A 55 8.29 -0.94 -13.30
N GLU A 56 7.17 -1.05 -14.02
CA GLU A 56 7.14 -1.59 -15.39
C GLU A 56 7.97 -0.74 -16.37
N ILE A 57 7.87 0.59 -16.31
CA ILE A 57 8.65 1.50 -17.16
C ILE A 57 10.15 1.33 -16.86
N ARG A 58 10.54 1.31 -15.58
CA ARG A 58 11.94 1.09 -15.17
C ARG A 58 12.48 -0.26 -15.65
N ASP A 59 11.70 -1.33 -15.53
CA ASP A 59 12.11 -2.67 -15.98
C ASP A 59 12.33 -2.71 -17.50
N ARG A 60 11.43 -2.08 -18.28
CA ARG A 60 11.59 -1.99 -19.75
C ARG A 60 12.83 -1.19 -20.14
N GLU A 61 13.12 -0.08 -19.47
CA GLU A 61 14.33 0.72 -19.73
C GLU A 61 15.61 -0.04 -19.37
N GLN A 62 15.63 -0.74 -18.23
CA GLN A 62 16.77 -1.55 -17.83
C GLN A 62 16.99 -2.72 -18.78
N LYS A 63 15.94 -3.42 -19.24
CA LYS A 63 16.04 -4.47 -20.25
C LYS A 63 16.63 -3.97 -21.57
N LYS A 64 16.24 -2.76 -22.03
CA LYS A 64 16.83 -2.15 -23.23
C LYS A 64 18.32 -1.82 -23.04
N LYS A 65 18.69 -1.28 -21.87
CA LYS A 65 20.08 -0.96 -21.52
C LYS A 65 20.94 -2.22 -21.42
N GLN A 66 20.44 -3.30 -20.81
CA GLN A 66 21.12 -4.59 -20.73
C GLN A 66 21.35 -5.20 -22.11
N LYS A 67 20.32 -5.28 -22.96
CA LYS A 67 20.47 -5.81 -24.33
C LYS A 67 21.51 -5.05 -25.14
N ARG A 68 21.60 -3.71 -24.98
CA ARG A 68 22.61 -2.91 -25.66
C ARG A 68 24.02 -3.20 -25.15
N GLN A 69 24.20 -3.37 -23.83
CA GLN A 69 25.49 -3.72 -23.24
C GLN A 69 25.93 -5.14 -23.61
N GLU A 70 25.03 -6.11 -23.62
CA GLU A 70 25.31 -7.49 -24.05
C GLU A 70 25.78 -7.54 -25.50
N ASN A 71 25.13 -6.80 -26.40
CA ASN A 71 25.53 -6.73 -27.80
C ASN A 71 26.91 -6.08 -27.98
N ILE A 72 27.22 -5.02 -27.21
CA ILE A 72 28.54 -4.39 -27.22
C ILE A 72 29.60 -5.34 -26.64
N ALA A 73 29.29 -6.05 -25.56
CA ALA A 73 30.21 -7.02 -24.96
C ALA A 73 30.50 -8.20 -25.91
N LYS A 74 29.47 -8.72 -26.59
CA LYS A 74 29.63 -9.76 -27.63
C LYS A 74 30.49 -9.27 -28.80
N ALA A 75 30.24 -8.07 -29.31
CA ALA A 75 31.04 -7.48 -30.39
C ALA A 75 32.50 -7.21 -29.95
N LYS A 76 32.74 -6.80 -28.70
CA LYS A 76 34.10 -6.62 -28.16
C LYS A 76 34.83 -7.95 -27.96
N ARG A 77 34.13 -9.03 -27.60
CA ARG A 77 34.70 -10.39 -27.50
C ARG A 77 35.10 -10.94 -28.86
N ALA A 78 34.23 -10.79 -29.87
CA ALA A 78 34.47 -11.26 -31.23
C ALA A 78 35.61 -10.52 -31.99
N LYS A 79 36.11 -9.39 -31.45
CA LYS A 79 37.28 -8.68 -32.00
C LYS A 79 38.60 -9.01 -31.29
N LYS A 80 38.55 -9.87 -30.26
CA LYS A 80 39.72 -10.26 -29.46
C LYS A 80 40.26 -11.65 -29.83
N ASP A 81 39.49 -12.41 -30.63
CA ASP A 81 39.97 -13.56 -31.41
C ASP A 81 40.48 -13.06 -32.78
#